data_AF-A0A0C3L4D0-F1
#
_entry.id   AF-A0A0C3L4D0-F1
#
_cell.length_a   1.000
_cell.length_b   1.000
_cell.length_c   1.000
_cell.angle_alpha   90.00
_cell.angle_beta   90.00
_cell.angle_gamma   90.00
#
_symmetry.space_group_name_H-M   'P 1'
#
loop_
_entity.id
_entity.type
_entity.pdbx_description
1 polymer ?
#
loop_
_entity_poly.entity_id
_entity_poly.type
_entity_poly.pdbx_seq_one_letter_code
_entity_poly.pdbx_strand_id
1 'polypeptide(L)'
;MKNLTFVFEWRQLAEPLLEGAKTWTQTRDFKVGAAAAEKGLQAKYPVVLVPGIVSTGLESWSTSPEYRQYFRKRLWGTTTMIRAVLTERDKWMAALMLDPETGLDPPGAKVRAAQGLDAGMCTLDTSCKLLTS
;
A
#
# COMPACT_ATOMS: atom_id res chain seq x y z
N MET A 1 6.67 -44.59 14.12
CA MET A 1 7.46 -43.93 13.06
C MET A 1 6.57 -43.49 11.88
N LYS A 2 5.57 -42.62 12.09
CA LYS A 2 4.69 -42.10 11.00
C LYS A 2 4.55 -40.57 10.98
N ASN A 3 5.26 -39.85 11.86
CA ASN A 3 5.10 -38.40 12.03
C ASN A 3 6.30 -37.59 11.53
N LEU A 4 7.41 -38.26 11.16
CA LEU A 4 8.66 -37.59 10.74
C LEU A 4 8.76 -37.39 9.22
N THR A 5 8.14 -38.25 8.41
CA THR A 5 8.13 -38.12 6.94
C THR A 5 7.18 -37.03 6.46
N PHE A 6 6.01 -36.91 7.09
CA PHE A 6 4.99 -35.90 6.75
C PHE A 6 5.51 -34.47 6.98
N VAL A 7 6.11 -34.18 8.13
CA VAL A 7 6.66 -32.84 8.44
C VAL A 7 7.79 -32.44 7.47
N PHE A 8 8.57 -33.42 6.99
CA PHE A 8 9.67 -33.20 6.06
C PHE A 8 9.18 -32.87 4.64
N GLU A 9 8.17 -33.58 4.12
CA GLU A 9 7.54 -33.28 2.82
C GLU A 9 6.85 -31.91 2.79
N TRP A 10 6.11 -31.55 3.85
CA TRP A 10 5.44 -30.24 3.90
C TRP A 10 6.41 -29.07 3.96
N ARG A 11 7.59 -29.23 4.58
CA ARG A 11 8.63 -28.18 4.56
C ARG A 11 9.22 -27.98 3.16
N GLN A 12 9.48 -29.07 2.42
CA GLN A 12 10.02 -28.98 1.06
C GLN A 12 9.04 -28.33 0.06
N LEU A 13 7.73 -28.51 0.26
CA LEU A 13 6.70 -27.86 -0.56
C LEU A 13 6.38 -26.44 -0.09
N ALA A 14 6.40 -26.18 1.22
CA ALA A 14 6.05 -24.87 1.77
C ALA A 14 7.17 -23.85 1.60
N GLU A 15 8.45 -24.21 1.76
CA GLU A 15 9.56 -23.26 1.67
C GLU A 15 9.66 -22.50 0.33
N PRO A 16 9.62 -23.13 -0.85
CA PRO A 16 9.69 -22.39 -2.12
C PRO A 16 8.47 -21.49 -2.35
N LEU A 17 7.30 -21.91 -1.84
CA LEU A 17 6.06 -21.13 -1.90
C LEU A 17 6.13 -19.93 -0.94
N LEU A 18 6.71 -20.12 0.23
CA LEU A 18 6.94 -19.08 1.23
C LEU A 18 8.01 -18.09 0.77
N GLU A 19 9.08 -18.55 0.11
CA GLU A 19 10.11 -17.71 -0.49
C GLU A 19 9.57 -16.91 -1.68
N GLY A 20 8.78 -17.54 -2.54
CA GLY A 20 8.02 -16.83 -3.57
C GLY A 20 7.15 -15.73 -2.97
N ALA A 21 6.34 -16.07 -1.96
CA ALA A 21 5.50 -15.11 -1.25
C ALA A 21 6.29 -13.99 -0.55
N LYS A 22 7.44 -14.28 0.06
CA LYS A 22 8.37 -13.28 0.61
C LYS A 22 8.92 -12.35 -0.47
N THR A 23 9.19 -12.88 -1.66
CA THR A 23 9.69 -12.08 -2.79
C THR A 23 8.60 -11.17 -3.36
N TRP A 24 7.34 -11.61 -3.37
CA TRP A 24 6.18 -10.80 -3.75
C TRP A 24 5.87 -9.67 -2.74
N THR A 25 6.20 -9.84 -1.46
CA THR A 25 6.01 -8.81 -0.43
C THR A 25 7.22 -7.89 -0.26
N GLN A 26 8.36 -8.21 -0.87
CA GLN A 26 9.53 -7.33 -0.86
C GLN A 26 9.33 -6.15 -1.83
N THR A 27 9.16 -4.96 -1.26
CA THR A 27 9.12 -3.68 -1.96
C THR A 27 10.44 -3.46 -2.73
N ARG A 28 10.42 -3.60 -4.07
CA ARG A 28 11.60 -3.44 -4.95
C ARG A 28 11.84 -1.99 -5.37
N ASP A 29 11.05 -1.06 -4.85
CA ASP A 29 10.86 0.28 -5.40
C ASP A 29 12.16 1.10 -5.49
N PHE A 30 13.16 0.81 -4.65
CA PHE A 30 14.43 1.55 -4.60
C PHE A 30 15.62 0.82 -5.23
N LYS A 31 15.50 -0.46 -5.60
CA LYS A 31 16.63 -1.29 -6.04
C LYS A 31 17.19 -0.84 -7.39
N VAL A 32 16.32 -0.41 -8.31
CA VAL A 32 16.72 0.00 -9.66
C VAL A 32 17.38 1.38 -9.64
N GLY A 33 16.85 2.32 -8.85
CA GLY A 33 17.43 3.65 -8.69
C GLY A 33 18.82 3.62 -8.05
N ALA A 34 18.99 2.81 -6.99
CA ALA A 34 20.29 2.62 -6.35
C ALA A 34 21.33 1.99 -7.30
N ALA A 35 20.96 0.93 -8.04
CA ALA A 35 21.84 0.30 -9.01
C ALA A 35 22.21 1.21 -10.20
N ALA A 36 21.33 2.15 -10.58
CA ALA A 36 21.63 3.15 -11.61
C ALA A 36 22.62 4.21 -11.09
N ALA A 37 22.47 4.65 -9.84
CA ALA A 37 23.41 5.55 -9.18
C ALA A 37 24.80 4.93 -8.99
N GLU A 38 24.88 3.64 -8.62
CA GLU A 38 26.14 2.89 -8.54
C GLU A 38 26.87 2.80 -9.89
N LYS A 39 26.13 2.80 -11.00
CA LYS A 39 26.69 2.87 -12.36
C LYS A 39 27.10 4.28 -12.79
N GLY A 40 27.04 5.26 -11.89
CA GLY A 40 27.40 6.66 -12.15
C GLY A 40 26.36 7.45 -12.95
N LEU A 41 25.15 6.91 -13.14
CA LEU A 41 24.09 7.62 -13.86
C LEU A 41 23.48 8.69 -12.96
N GLN A 42 23.34 9.90 -13.49
CA GLN A 42 22.74 11.03 -12.77
C GLN A 42 21.44 11.46 -13.43
N ALA A 43 20.49 11.92 -12.62
CA ALA A 43 19.23 12.47 -13.11
C ALA A 43 19.49 13.84 -13.76
N LYS A 44 19.31 13.92 -15.08
CA LYS A 44 19.53 15.16 -15.85
C LYS A 44 18.31 16.08 -15.87
N TYR A 45 17.11 15.49 -15.86
CA TYR A 45 15.85 16.23 -15.96
C TYR A 45 14.91 15.80 -14.83
N PRO A 46 14.30 16.74 -14.10
CA PRO A 46 13.27 16.41 -13.12
C PRO A 46 12.00 15.92 -13.83
N VAL A 47 11.47 14.79 -13.39
CA VAL A 47 10.21 14.22 -13.89
C VAL A 47 9.21 14.16 -12.74
N VAL A 48 8.05 14.77 -12.92
CA VAL A 48 6.93 14.70 -11.99
C VAL A 48 5.87 13.78 -12.58
N LEU A 49 5.46 12.77 -11.81
CA LEU A 49 4.45 11.82 -12.20
C LEU A 49 3.16 12.15 -11.44
N VAL A 50 2.10 12.50 -12.17
CA VAL A 50 0.77 12.78 -11.61
C VAL A 50 -0.12 11.58 -11.92
N PRO A 51 -0.48 10.77 -10.90
CA PRO A 51 -1.33 9.61 -11.09
C PRO A 51 -2.77 10.07 -11.39
N GLY A 52 -3.49 9.27 -12.19
CA GLY A 52 -4.91 9.48 -12.50
C GLY A 52 -5.86 8.98 -11.40
N ILE A 53 -7.17 9.17 -11.64
CA ILE A 53 -8.26 9.08 -10.65
C ILE A 53 -8.41 7.73 -9.90
N VAL A 54 -7.93 6.61 -10.46
CA VAL A 54 -8.01 5.27 -9.81
C VAL A 54 -6.63 4.74 -9.39
N SER A 55 -5.56 5.41 -9.81
CA SER A 55 -4.19 4.91 -9.65
C SER A 55 -3.50 5.33 -8.35
N THR A 56 -4.22 6.02 -7.47
CA THR A 56 -3.71 6.45 -6.17
C THR A 56 -4.17 5.54 -5.03
N GLY A 57 -3.23 5.18 -4.15
CA GLY A 57 -3.57 4.52 -2.90
C GLY A 57 -4.29 5.49 -1.97
N LEU A 58 -5.43 5.08 -1.41
CA LEU A 58 -6.16 5.85 -0.40
C LEU A 58 -5.98 5.21 0.98
N GLU A 59 -5.63 6.02 1.98
CA GLU A 59 -5.47 5.59 3.36
C GLU A 59 -6.45 6.30 4.31
N SER A 60 -6.92 5.56 5.32
CA SER A 60 -7.84 6.09 6.31
C SER A 60 -7.10 6.92 7.38
N TRP A 61 -7.59 8.12 7.64
CA TRP A 61 -7.16 9.03 8.70
C TRP A 61 -8.26 9.31 9.73
N SER A 62 -9.29 8.49 9.75
CA SER A 62 -10.43 8.63 10.66
C SER A 62 -10.04 8.32 12.12
N THR A 63 -10.38 9.23 13.03
CA THR A 63 -10.15 9.07 14.49
C THR A 63 -11.39 8.59 15.26
N SER A 64 -12.52 8.51 14.56
CA SER A 64 -13.82 8.08 15.10
C SER A 64 -13.74 6.63 15.60
N PRO A 65 -14.47 6.26 16.69
CA PRO A 65 -14.39 4.93 17.29
C PRO A 65 -14.62 3.79 16.30
N GLU A 66 -15.54 3.98 15.36
CA GLU A 66 -15.94 2.98 14.36
C GLU A 66 -14.87 2.70 13.30
N TYR A 67 -14.10 3.73 12.94
CA TYR A 67 -13.09 3.67 11.88
C TYR A 67 -11.65 3.54 12.40
N ARG A 68 -11.45 3.61 13.72
CA ARG A 68 -10.14 3.58 14.38
C ARG A 68 -9.31 2.34 14.04
N GLN A 69 -9.96 1.20 13.85
CA GLN A 69 -9.30 -0.05 13.46
C GLN A 69 -8.61 -0.01 12.09
N TYR A 70 -9.02 0.94 11.24
CA TYR A 70 -8.47 1.17 9.91
C TYR A 70 -7.53 2.37 9.85
N PHE A 71 -7.26 3.04 10.99
CA PHE A 71 -6.37 4.21 11.04
C PHE A 71 -4.99 3.88 10.44
N ARG A 72 -4.54 4.70 9.49
CA ARG A 72 -3.31 4.55 8.70
C ARG A 72 -3.20 3.23 7.94
N LYS A 73 -4.33 2.63 7.58
CA LYS A 73 -4.37 1.50 6.67
C LYS A 73 -4.98 1.91 5.34
N ARG A 74 -4.55 1.21 4.29
CA ARG A 74 -5.04 1.40 2.92
C ARG A 74 -6.46 0.86 2.77
N LEU A 75 -7.34 1.71 2.26
CA LEU A 75 -8.73 1.36 1.97
C LEU A 75 -8.94 0.96 0.50
N TRP A 76 -7.95 1.19 -0.36
CA TRP A 76 -8.00 0.89 -1.80
C TRP A 76 -6.84 -0.02 -2.23
N GLY A 77 -7.13 -1.04 -3.05
CA GLY A 77 -6.12 -1.83 -3.77
C GLY A 77 -5.23 -2.76 -2.94
N THR A 78 -5.54 -3.02 -1.66
CA THR A 78 -4.72 -3.90 -0.80
C THR A 78 -5.53 -4.99 -0.10
N THR A 79 -4.86 -5.96 0.52
CA THR A 79 -5.50 -7.01 1.33
C THR A 79 -6.33 -6.44 2.49
N THR A 80 -5.98 -5.26 2.98
CA THR A 80 -6.78 -4.52 3.99
C THR A 80 -8.15 -4.14 3.42
N MET A 81 -8.24 -3.70 2.17
CA MET A 81 -9.51 -3.43 1.50
C MET A 81 -10.36 -4.70 1.42
N ILE A 82 -9.79 -5.82 0.96
CA ILE A 82 -10.52 -7.10 0.84
C ILE A 82 -11.12 -7.48 2.19
N ARG A 83 -10.35 -7.37 3.27
CA ARG A 83 -10.84 -7.61 4.62
C ARG A 83 -11.99 -6.66 4.99
N ALA A 84 -11.81 -5.35 4.78
CA ALA A 84 -12.81 -4.35 5.12
C ALA A 84 -14.13 -4.55 4.35
N VAL A 85 -14.07 -4.88 3.06
CA VAL A 85 -15.24 -5.17 2.22
C VAL A 85 -15.99 -6.41 2.72
N LEU A 86 -15.28 -7.46 3.15
CA LEU A 86 -15.89 -8.70 3.62
C LEU A 86 -16.49 -8.58 5.02
N THR A 87 -15.85 -7.83 5.93
CA THR A 87 -16.31 -7.73 7.32
C THR A 87 -17.31 -6.59 7.53
N GLU A 88 -17.11 -5.45 6.87
CA GLU A 88 -17.84 -4.21 7.16
C GLU A 88 -18.04 -3.37 5.89
N ARG A 89 -18.72 -3.97 4.90
CA ARG A 89 -19.00 -3.35 3.60
C ARG A 89 -19.59 -1.94 3.73
N ASP A 90 -20.61 -1.76 4.57
CA ASP A 90 -21.33 -0.48 4.69
C ASP A 90 -20.44 0.64 5.21
N LYS A 91 -19.57 0.33 6.18
CA LYS A 91 -18.59 1.27 6.71
C LYS A 91 -17.49 1.58 5.70
N TRP A 92 -17.04 0.58 4.93
CA TRP A 92 -16.07 0.80 3.85
C TRP A 92 -16.65 1.68 2.74
N MET A 93 -17.91 1.44 2.34
CA MET A 93 -18.61 2.28 1.37
C MET A 93 -18.78 3.70 1.90
N ALA A 94 -19.25 3.87 3.14
CA ALA A 94 -19.37 5.18 3.77
C ALA A 94 -18.03 5.92 3.87
N ALA A 95 -16.93 5.21 4.08
CA ALA A 95 -15.60 5.82 4.12
C ALA A 95 -15.06 6.27 2.75
N LEU A 96 -15.59 5.74 1.64
CA LEU A 96 -15.18 6.08 0.28
C LEU A 96 -16.17 6.98 -0.47
N MET A 97 -17.43 7.00 -0.04
CA MET A 97 -18.45 7.84 -0.64
C MET A 97 -18.27 9.29 -0.23
N LEU A 98 -18.54 10.21 -1.16
CA LEU A 98 -18.68 11.63 -0.90
C LEU A 98 -20.12 11.96 -0.51
N ASP A 99 -20.28 12.99 0.31
CA ASP A 99 -21.59 13.57 0.61
C ASP A 99 -22.18 14.17 -0.69
N PRO A 100 -23.40 13.75 -1.11
CA PRO A 100 -24.01 14.22 -2.35
C PRO A 100 -24.38 15.70 -2.35
N GLU A 101 -24.55 16.34 -1.19
CA GLU A 101 -24.90 17.77 -1.12
C GLU A 101 -23.66 18.66 -1.02
N THR A 102 -22.71 18.30 -0.15
CA THR A 102 -21.53 19.13 0.12
C THR A 102 -20.32 18.77 -0.75
N GLY A 103 -20.27 17.55 -1.30
CA GLY A 103 -19.13 17.03 -2.04
C GLY A 103 -17.89 16.79 -1.17
N LEU A 104 -18.04 16.78 0.16
CA LEU A 104 -16.97 16.54 1.12
C LEU A 104 -17.05 15.11 1.70
N ASP A 105 -16.00 14.72 2.41
CA ASP A 105 -15.99 13.47 3.15
C ASP A 105 -17.13 13.44 4.19
N PRO A 106 -17.84 12.32 4.35
CA PRO A 106 -18.93 12.20 5.31
C PRO A 106 -18.43 12.33 6.75
N PRO A 107 -19.29 12.80 7.68
CA PRO A 107 -18.89 13.11 9.04
C PRO A 107 -18.30 11.89 9.74
N GLY A 108 -17.05 12.02 10.20
CA GLY A 108 -16.34 10.99 10.95
C GLY A 108 -15.48 10.05 10.10
N ALA A 109 -15.58 10.10 8.76
CA ALA A 109 -14.61 9.51 7.86
C ALA A 109 -13.64 10.58 7.35
N LYS A 110 -12.34 10.25 7.31
CA LYS A 110 -11.32 11.08 6.66
C LYS A 110 -10.40 10.18 5.90
N VAL A 111 -10.20 10.47 4.62
CA VAL A 111 -9.31 9.70 3.75
C VAL A 111 -8.26 10.63 3.17
N ARG A 112 -7.04 10.13 3.00
CA ARG A 112 -5.95 10.87 2.35
C ARG A 112 -5.30 10.00 1.28
N ALA A 113 -4.61 10.65 0.36
CA ALA A 113 -3.65 9.94 -0.48
C ALA A 113 -2.63 9.27 0.44
N ALA A 114 -2.41 7.98 0.22
CA ALA A 114 -1.38 7.24 0.93
C ALA A 114 -0.01 7.87 0.66
N GLN A 115 0.96 7.67 1.56
CA GLN A 115 2.26 8.33 1.44
C GLN A 115 3.29 7.50 0.65
N GLY A 116 4.18 8.17 -0.09
CA GLY A 116 5.35 7.57 -0.76
C GLY A 116 5.08 7.02 -2.18
N LEU A 117 5.98 6.17 -2.69
CA LEU A 117 5.84 5.47 -4.00
C LEU A 117 4.58 4.59 -4.10
N ASP A 118 3.97 4.31 -2.95
CA ASP A 118 2.75 3.54 -2.81
C ASP A 118 1.50 4.46 -2.90
N ALA A 119 1.69 5.80 -2.97
CA ALA A 119 0.65 6.83 -3.17
C ALA A 119 0.12 6.87 -4.60
N GLY A 120 0.99 6.69 -5.56
CA GLY A 120 0.70 6.53 -6.97
C GLY A 120 1.59 5.39 -7.44
N MET A 121 0.98 4.33 -7.94
CA MET A 121 1.63 3.04 -8.26
C MET A 121 2.88 3.15 -9.17
N CYS A 122 3.18 4.35 -9.71
CA CYS A 122 4.47 4.74 -10.27
C CYS A 122 4.68 6.26 -10.07
N THR A 123 5.17 6.74 -8.92
CA THR A 123 5.68 8.12 -8.84
C THR A 123 6.97 8.20 -8.03
N LEU A 124 8.07 8.48 -8.74
CA LEU A 124 9.39 8.83 -8.22
C LEU A 124 9.28 9.93 -7.15
N ASP A 125 9.67 9.63 -5.91
CA ASP A 125 9.96 10.68 -4.93
C ASP A 125 11.20 10.31 -4.10
N THR A 126 12.36 10.71 -4.62
CA THR A 126 13.60 10.86 -3.86
C THR A 126 13.82 12.30 -3.40
N SER A 127 12.85 13.20 -3.54
CA SER A 127 13.06 14.63 -3.27
C SER A 127 12.42 15.12 -1.97
N CYS A 128 11.46 14.42 -1.36
CA CYS A 128 10.77 14.92 -0.16
C CYS A 128 11.43 14.57 1.20
N LYS A 129 12.52 13.80 1.23
CA LYS A 129 13.23 13.44 2.50
C LYS A 129 14.55 14.18 2.77
N LEU A 130 15.03 14.99 1.83
CA LEU A 130 16.32 15.70 1.95
C LEU A 130 16.20 17.19 2.33
N LEU A 131 14.98 17.71 2.56
CA LEU A 131 14.75 19.13 2.88
C LEU A 131 14.33 19.39 4.35
N THR A 132 14.52 18.41 5.23
CA THR A 132 14.52 18.66 6.68
C THR A 132 15.83 18.17 7.28
N SER A 133 16.89 18.93 7.05
CA SER A 133 18.03 19.05 7.95
C SER A 133 18.70 20.40 7.77
#